data_AF-F8NWY3-F1
#
_entry.id   AF-F8NWY3-F1
#
_cell.length_a   1.000
_cell.length_b   1.000
_cell.length_c   1.000
_cell.angle_alpha   90.00
_cell.angle_beta   90.00
_cell.angle_gamma   90.00
#
_symmetry.space_group_name_H-M   'P 1'
#
loop_
_entity.id
_entity.type
_entity.pdbx_description
1 polymer ?
#
loop_
_entity_poly.entity_id
_entity_poly.type
_entity_poly.pdbx_seq_one_letter_code
_entity_poly.pdbx_strand_id
1 'polypeptide(L)'
;MRMHQYLVKWGININKGGNFIYNTMRQVIQYIYATIRIKCRTEVTNARVGKFDVQKSSVLWLGAHAFHTVMSLKADRYAAIVLKRLAFDLSLARHRRSVKMLRGVVKDGLAGLKGIQF
;
A
#
# COMPACT_ATOMS: atom_id res chain seq x y z
N MET A 1 -8.95 7.02 6.69
CA MET A 1 -7.72 6.18 6.82
C MET A 1 -7.53 5.68 8.24
N ARG A 2 -7.60 4.37 8.48
CA ARG A 2 -7.46 3.78 9.83
C ARG A 2 -6.07 4.00 10.43
N MET A 3 -5.00 3.85 9.65
CA MET A 3 -3.62 4.07 10.15
C MET A 3 -3.41 5.50 10.65
N HIS A 4 -3.85 6.52 9.89
CA HIS A 4 -3.82 7.92 10.35
C HIS A 4 -4.58 8.10 11.66
N GLN A 5 -5.79 7.53 11.76
CA GLN A 5 -6.60 7.59 12.98
C GLN A 5 -5.89 6.92 14.17
N TYR A 6 -5.20 5.79 13.97
CA TYR A 6 -4.42 5.15 15.04
C TYR A 6 -3.23 6.01 15.47
N LEU A 7 -2.46 6.56 14.53
CA LEU A 7 -1.32 7.42 14.86
C LEU A 7 -1.74 8.64 15.68
N VAL A 8 -2.87 9.27 15.30
CA VAL A 8 -3.45 10.41 16.03
C VAL A 8 -3.95 9.97 17.41
N LYS A 9 -4.75 8.90 17.49
CA LYS A 9 -5.32 8.40 18.76
C LYS A 9 -4.27 7.94 19.76
N TRP A 10 -3.15 7.39 19.28
CA TRP A 10 -2.07 6.92 20.13
C TRP A 10 -1.07 8.02 20.50
N GLY A 11 -1.26 9.25 20.01
CA GLY A 11 -0.35 10.37 20.31
C GLY A 11 1.07 10.16 19.79
N ILE A 12 1.26 9.29 18.78
CA ILE A 12 2.60 9.01 18.25
C ILE A 12 3.13 10.26 17.58
N ASN A 13 4.33 10.70 17.99
CA ASN A 13 5.03 11.78 17.31
C ASN A 13 5.47 11.30 15.92
N ILE A 14 4.66 11.60 14.89
CA ILE A 14 4.87 11.15 13.51
C ILE A 14 6.22 11.63 12.97
N ASN A 15 6.69 12.80 13.40
CA ASN A 15 7.96 13.39 12.99
C ASN A 15 9.17 12.61 13.53
N LYS A 16 9.11 12.12 14.76
CA LYS A 16 10.17 11.30 15.37
C LYS A 16 10.04 9.81 15.04
N GLY A 17 8.82 9.34 14.79
CA GLY A 17 8.48 7.93 14.54
C GLY A 17 8.53 7.48 13.08
N GLY A 18 9.09 8.27 12.16
CA GLY A 18 9.01 7.99 10.71
C GLY A 18 9.50 6.59 10.32
N ASN A 19 10.60 6.10 10.90
CA ASN A 19 11.09 4.75 10.62
C ASN A 19 10.11 3.65 11.09
N PHE A 20 9.55 3.81 12.29
CA PHE A 20 8.56 2.88 12.83
C PHE A 20 7.33 2.84 11.91
N ILE A 21 6.79 4.00 11.58
CA ILE A 21 5.62 4.17 10.73
C ILE A 21 5.82 3.52 9.36
N TYR A 22 6.97 3.76 8.72
CA TYR A 22 7.34 3.14 7.45
C TYR A 22 7.45 1.61 7.56
N ASN A 23 8.11 1.10 8.60
CA ASN A 23 8.25 -0.34 8.81
C ASN A 23 6.90 -1.02 9.04
N THR A 24 5.99 -0.38 9.80
CA THR A 24 4.62 -0.85 10.01
C THR A 24 3.86 -0.96 8.68
N MET A 25 3.95 0.06 7.80
CA MET A 25 3.33 -0.04 6.47
C MET A 25 3.86 -1.22 5.69
N ARG A 26 5.19 -1.40 5.66
CA ARG A 26 5.82 -2.50 4.93
C ARG A 26 5.37 -3.86 5.46
N GLN A 27 5.27 -4.02 6.77
CA GLN A 27 4.75 -5.24 7.40
C GLN A 27 3.27 -5.48 7.04
N VAL A 28 2.44 -4.44 7.09
CA VAL A 28 1.01 -4.55 6.71
C VAL A 28 0.87 -5.00 5.26
N ILE A 29 1.64 -4.43 4.32
CA ILE A 29 1.56 -4.83 2.91
C ILE A 29 2.03 -6.28 2.72
N GLN A 30 3.08 -6.70 3.42
CA GLN A 30 3.55 -8.09 3.39
C GLN A 30 2.52 -9.06 3.95
N TYR A 31 1.87 -8.68 5.05
CA TYR A 31 0.79 -9.46 5.65
C TYR A 31 -0.38 -9.60 4.68
N ILE A 32 -0.82 -8.51 4.05
CA ILE A 32 -1.87 -8.54 3.01
C ILE A 32 -1.52 -9.51 1.89
N TYR A 33 -0.29 -9.47 1.38
CA TYR A 33 0.16 -10.43 0.37
C TYR A 33 0.06 -11.88 0.86
N ALA A 34 0.51 -12.16 2.08
CA ALA A 34 0.42 -13.50 2.66
C ALA A 34 -1.05 -13.96 2.79
N THR A 35 -1.95 -13.09 3.25
CA THR A 35 -3.38 -13.36 3.34
C THR A 35 -4.01 -13.62 1.98
N ILE A 36 -3.70 -12.81 0.95
CA ILE A 36 -4.16 -13.03 -0.43
C ILE A 36 -3.71 -14.42 -0.90
N ARG A 37 -2.42 -14.74 -0.72
CA ARG A 37 -1.87 -16.04 -1.14
C ARG A 37 -2.58 -17.21 -0.45
N ILE A 38 -2.84 -17.10 0.86
CA ILE A 38 -3.56 -18.14 1.62
C ILE A 38 -4.97 -18.30 1.08
N LYS A 39 -5.74 -17.21 0.96
CA LYS A 39 -7.13 -17.26 0.46
C LYS A 39 -7.21 -17.86 -0.93
N CYS A 40 -6.36 -17.40 -1.84
CA CYS A 40 -6.37 -17.89 -3.21
C CYS A 40 -5.94 -19.35 -3.29
N ARG A 41 -5.01 -19.80 -2.44
CA ARG A 41 -4.69 -21.24 -2.34
C ARG A 41 -5.93 -22.04 -1.91
N THR A 42 -6.63 -21.60 -0.86
CA THR A 42 -7.83 -22.29 -0.36
C THR A 42 -8.94 -22.32 -1.41
N GLU A 43 -9.20 -21.19 -2.09
CA GLU A 43 -10.24 -21.12 -3.13
C GLU A 43 -9.91 -21.90 -4.39
N VAL A 44 -8.66 -21.88 -4.87
CA VAL A 44 -8.21 -22.71 -6.01
C VAL A 44 -8.34 -24.19 -5.69
N THR A 45 -8.02 -24.58 -4.45
CA THR A 45 -8.16 -25.98 -3.99
C THR A 45 -9.62 -26.41 -3.96
N ASN A 46 -10.54 -25.50 -3.58
CA ASN A 46 -11.97 -25.77 -3.51
C ASN A 46 -12.68 -25.71 -4.87
N ALA A 47 -12.22 -24.86 -5.79
CA ALA A 47 -12.91 -24.58 -7.04
C ALA A 47 -12.46 -25.47 -8.22
N ARG A 48 -11.32 -26.17 -8.15
CA ARG A 48 -10.65 -26.80 -9.31
C ARG A 48 -10.40 -25.84 -10.50
N VAL A 49 -10.59 -24.52 -10.30
CA VAL A 49 -10.43 -23.50 -11.33
C VAL A 49 -9.04 -22.89 -11.23
N GLY A 50 -8.21 -23.19 -12.24
CA GLY A 50 -7.09 -22.36 -12.71
C GLY A 50 -5.91 -22.11 -11.75
N LYS A 51 -4.75 -21.78 -12.32
CA LYS A 51 -3.61 -21.27 -11.55
C LYS A 51 -3.85 -19.80 -11.21
N PHE A 52 -3.87 -19.47 -9.92
CA PHE A 52 -3.88 -18.10 -9.46
C PHE A 52 -2.45 -17.62 -9.19
N ASP A 53 -1.93 -16.73 -10.04
CA ASP A 53 -0.58 -16.13 -9.89
C ASP A 53 -0.69 -14.63 -9.61
N VAL A 54 -0.80 -14.28 -8.32
CA VAL A 54 -0.60 -12.89 -7.88
C VAL A 54 0.86 -12.67 -7.53
N GLN A 55 1.50 -11.84 -8.34
CA GLN A 55 2.89 -11.46 -8.12
C GLN A 55 3.03 -10.57 -6.88
N LYS A 56 3.94 -10.98 -5.98
CA LYS A 56 4.28 -10.22 -4.77
C LYS A 56 4.66 -8.76 -5.06
N SER A 57 5.42 -8.53 -6.12
CA SER A 57 5.86 -7.20 -6.57
C SER A 57 4.69 -6.26 -6.86
N SER A 58 3.60 -6.78 -7.42
CA SER A 58 2.38 -6.03 -7.74
C SER A 58 1.64 -5.61 -6.49
N VAL A 59 1.49 -6.51 -5.50
CA VAL A 59 0.86 -6.19 -4.21
C VAL A 59 1.70 -5.21 -3.41
N LEU A 60 3.02 -5.41 -3.37
CA LEU A 60 3.95 -4.50 -2.71
C LEU A 60 3.87 -3.08 -3.30
N TRP A 61 3.88 -2.99 -4.64
CA TRP A 61 3.79 -1.70 -5.32
C TRP A 61 2.45 -1.00 -5.06
N LEU A 62 1.34 -1.74 -5.21
CA LEU A 62 0.00 -1.18 -5.02
C LEU A 62 -0.21 -0.69 -3.57
N GLY A 63 0.27 -1.47 -2.59
CA GLY A 63 0.24 -1.08 -1.19
C GLY A 63 1.06 0.19 -0.92
N ALA A 64 2.30 0.24 -1.41
CA ALA A 64 3.15 1.43 -1.27
C ALA A 64 2.52 2.65 -1.96
N HIS A 65 1.91 2.46 -3.14
CA HIS A 65 1.23 3.53 -3.88
C HIS A 65 0.03 4.07 -3.10
N ALA A 66 -0.79 3.19 -2.52
CA ALA A 66 -1.94 3.59 -1.71
C ALA A 66 -1.51 4.39 -0.47
N PHE A 67 -0.48 3.93 0.26
CA PHE A 67 0.05 4.66 1.41
C PHE A 67 0.64 6.01 1.00
N HIS A 68 1.47 6.06 -0.04
CA HIS A 68 2.06 7.30 -0.53
C HIS A 68 0.99 8.31 -0.93
N THR A 69 -0.01 7.87 -1.72
CA THR A 69 -1.12 8.71 -2.18
C THR A 69 -1.81 9.36 -0.99
N VAL A 70 -2.27 8.58 -0.02
CA VAL A 70 -3.09 9.15 1.05
C VAL A 70 -2.27 9.91 2.08
N MET A 71 -1.01 9.55 2.31
CA MET A 71 -0.14 10.32 3.21
C MET A 71 0.32 11.63 2.58
N SER A 72 0.51 11.67 1.25
CA SER A 72 0.84 12.89 0.53
C SER A 72 -0.28 13.95 0.62
N LEU A 73 -1.54 13.54 0.75
CA LEU A 73 -2.67 14.45 1.01
C LEU A 73 -2.59 15.15 2.37
N LYS A 74 -1.77 14.63 3.30
CA LYS A 74 -1.52 15.23 4.62
C LYS A 74 -0.02 15.40 4.85
N ALA A 75 0.69 15.87 3.82
CA ALA A 75 2.14 16.00 3.82
C ALA A 75 2.67 16.77 5.05
N ASP A 76 1.94 17.80 5.50
CA ASP A 76 2.31 18.61 6.67
C ASP A 76 2.35 17.82 7.99
N ARG A 77 1.64 16.69 8.06
CA ARG A 77 1.56 15.84 9.26
C ARG A 77 2.49 14.64 9.23
N TYR A 78 2.95 14.24 8.04
CA TYR A 78 3.80 13.08 7.87
C TYR A 78 5.25 13.50 7.70
N ALA A 79 6.14 12.83 8.44
CA ALA A 79 7.56 13.10 8.33
C ALA A 79 8.03 12.95 6.88
N ALA A 80 8.77 13.94 6.38
CA ALA A 80 9.32 13.93 5.02
C ALA A 80 10.09 12.63 4.71
N ILE A 81 10.68 12.00 5.74
CA ILE A 81 11.39 10.73 5.59
C ILE A 81 10.48 9.57 5.16
N VAL A 82 9.23 9.53 5.62
CA VAL A 82 8.26 8.48 5.27
C VAL A 82 7.86 8.63 3.81
N LEU A 83 7.52 9.85 3.40
CA LEU A 83 7.15 10.14 2.01
C LEU A 83 8.32 9.89 1.06
N LYS A 84 9.55 10.33 1.42
CA LYS A 84 10.76 10.07 0.63
C LYS A 84 11.02 8.57 0.44
N ARG A 85 10.87 7.76 1.50
CA ARG A 85 11.08 6.31 1.41
C ARG A 85 10.02 5.61 0.57
N LEU A 86 8.75 6.00 0.70
CA LEU A 86 7.68 5.48 -0.14
C LEU A 86 7.88 5.86 -1.61
N ALA A 87 8.27 7.10 -1.89
CA ALA A 87 8.59 7.55 -3.24
C ALA A 87 9.77 6.77 -3.84
N PHE A 88 10.81 6.52 -3.03
CA PHE A 88 11.93 5.69 -3.43
C PHE A 88 11.47 4.26 -3.79
N ASP A 89 10.69 3.61 -2.93
CA ASP A 89 10.15 2.27 -3.19
C ASP A 89 9.34 2.22 -4.50
N LEU A 90 8.56 3.27 -4.79
CA LEU A 90 7.79 3.38 -6.03
C LEU A 90 8.65 3.58 -7.28
N SER A 91 9.82 4.20 -7.15
CA SER A 91 10.74 4.47 -8.27
C SER A 91 11.52 3.24 -8.73
N LEU A 92 11.56 2.17 -7.93
CA LEU A 92 12.39 1.00 -8.22
C LEU A 92 11.98 0.31 -9.53
N ALA A 93 12.97 0.01 -10.37
CA ALA A 93 12.77 -0.57 -11.71
C ALA A 93 11.95 -1.87 -11.70
N ARG A 94 12.04 -2.66 -10.62
CA ARG A 94 11.28 -3.90 -10.41
C ARG A 94 9.76 -3.71 -10.48
N HIS A 95 9.27 -2.49 -10.31
CA HIS A 95 7.85 -2.17 -10.33
C HIS A 95 7.35 -1.65 -11.69
N ARG A 96 8.21 -1.42 -12.69
CA ARG A 96 7.82 -0.90 -14.02
C ARG A 96 6.71 -1.74 -14.67
N ARG A 97 6.81 -3.07 -14.58
CA ARG A 97 5.79 -3.99 -15.11
C ARG A 97 4.46 -3.86 -14.36
N SER A 98 4.51 -3.83 -13.03
CA SER A 98 3.33 -3.66 -12.16
C SER A 98 2.65 -2.31 -12.39
N VAL A 99 3.42 -1.22 -12.55
CA VAL A 99 2.90 0.12 -12.88
C VAL A 99 2.10 0.10 -14.17
N LYS A 100 2.64 -0.53 -15.23
CA LYS A 100 1.96 -0.60 -16.54
C LYS A 100 0.67 -1.42 -16.44
N MET A 101 0.72 -2.56 -15.77
CA MET A 101 -0.41 -3.48 -15.64
C MET A 101 -1.54 -2.91 -14.77
N LEU A 102 -1.19 -2.21 -13.69
CA LEU A 102 -2.14 -1.73 -12.68
C LEU A 102 -2.60 -0.29 -12.89
N ARG A 103 -2.15 0.38 -13.95
CA ARG A 103 -2.47 1.79 -14.23
C ARG A 103 -3.98 2.05 -14.26
N GLY A 104 -4.76 1.16 -14.87
CA GLY A 104 -6.22 1.26 -14.92
C GLY A 104 -6.83 1.23 -13.51
N VAL A 105 -6.49 0.21 -12.73
CA VAL A 105 -6.94 0.05 -11.34
C VAL A 105 -6.58 1.26 -10.49
N VAL A 106 -5.39 1.82 -10.65
CA VAL A 106 -4.97 3.04 -9.94
C VAL A 106 -5.80 4.25 -10.36
N LYS A 107 -6.07 4.41 -11.66
CA LYS A 107 -6.90 5.53 -12.17
C LYS A 107 -8.30 5.49 -11.57
N ASP A 108 -8.93 4.32 -11.55
CA ASP A 108 -10.27 4.13 -10.99
C ASP A 108 -10.28 4.35 -9.48
N GLY A 109 -9.28 3.83 -8.77
CA GLY A 109 -9.12 4.06 -7.33
C GLY A 109 -8.93 5.53 -6.97
N LEU A 110 -8.15 6.27 -7.76
CA LEU A 110 -7.96 7.72 -7.57
C LEU A 110 -9.24 8.52 -7.85
N ALA A 111 -10.03 8.12 -8.84
CA ALA A 111 -11.32 8.73 -9.12
C ALA A 111 -12.30 8.54 -7.95
N GLY A 112 -12.34 7.34 -7.36
CA GLY A 112 -13.14 7.07 -6.15
C GLY A 112 -12.66 7.88 -4.93
N LEU A 113 -11.34 8.07 -4.79
CA LEU A 113 -10.75 8.88 -3.73
C LEU A 113 -11.16 10.36 -3.79
N LYS A 114 -11.38 10.92 -4.99
CA LYS A 114 -11.86 12.31 -5.15
C LYS A 114 -13.30 12.50 -4.64
N GLY A 115 -14.11 11.45 -4.60
CA GLY A 115 -15.46 11.48 -4.04
C GLY A 115 -15.51 11.42 -2.52
N ILE A 116 -14.39 11.11 -1.87
CA ILE A 116 -14.26 11.04 -0.41
C ILE A 116 -13.58 12.35 0.02
N GLN A 117 -14.37 13.37 0.35
CA GLN A 117 -13.84 14.60 0.97
C GLN A 117 -13.08 14.23 2.29
N PHE A 118 -11.89 14.79 2.48
CA PHE A 118 -10.97 14.49 3.60
C PHE A 118 -10.75 15.67 4.54
#